data_AF-A0A5B8LY13-F1
#
_entry.id   AF-A0A5B8LY13-F1
#
_cell.length_a   1.000
_cell.length_b   1.000
_cell.length_c   1.000
_cell.angle_alpha   90.00
_cell.angle_beta   90.00
_cell.angle_gamma   90.00
#
_symmetry.space_group_name_H-M   'P 1'
#
loop_
_entity.id
_entity.type
_entity.pdbx_description
1 polymer ?
#
loop_
_entity_poly.entity_id
_entity_poly.type
_entity_poly.pdbx_seq_one_letter_code
_entity_poly.pdbx_strand_id
1 'polypeptide(L)'
;MSPSCRYCKRMDKTISPIAQAAIWDFYKPRHTHTWNMLVLSWRAMDGLQAHTDHGFEVEYLWENFIFRLWLYRTAVKTLTRLGPVEAQAQEVLDTFDKTFEVNGRNGLKALRDMLEHFDDYASGKGRGPATRADDLDPWRTVSIERYERGQFTIDRRKSYDAAMMMRSGAHDVEEAFLRWYRAQETG
;
A
#
# COMPACT_ATOMS: atom_id res chain seq x y z
N MET A 1 29.67 9.04 40.52
CA MET A 1 28.59 10.03 40.31
C MET A 1 28.85 10.73 38.99
N SER A 2 28.16 10.36 37.91
CA SER A 2 28.18 11.10 36.65
C SER A 2 26.90 11.92 36.52
N PRO A 3 26.99 13.24 36.24
CA PRO A 3 25.82 14.04 35.94
C PRO A 3 25.53 14.02 34.43
N SER A 4 24.25 14.24 34.11
CA SER A 4 23.70 14.68 32.82
C SER A 4 23.33 13.62 31.76
N CYS A 5 22.02 13.42 31.60
CA CYS A 5 21.31 14.00 30.46
C CYS A 5 19.91 14.43 30.93
N ARG A 6 19.75 15.72 31.23
CA ARG A 6 18.48 16.31 31.73
C ARG A 6 17.59 16.83 30.59
N TYR A 7 17.89 16.48 29.33
CA TYR A 7 17.25 17.05 28.13
C TYR A 7 17.02 16.05 26.99
N CYS A 8 16.73 14.78 27.29
CA CYS A 8 16.01 13.93 26.32
C CYS A 8 14.51 14.23 26.37
N LYS A 9 14.11 15.51 26.22
CA LYS A 9 12.76 15.80 25.73
C LYS A 9 12.77 15.36 24.29
N ARG A 10 12.23 14.16 23.99
CA ARG A 10 11.55 13.95 22.71
C ARG A 10 10.62 15.16 22.61
N MET A 11 10.92 16.11 21.74
CA MET A 11 9.93 17.06 21.30
C MET A 11 8.84 16.18 20.70
N ASP A 12 7.76 15.96 21.46
CA ASP A 12 6.49 15.58 20.86
C ASP A 12 6.26 16.62 19.78
N LYS A 13 6.52 16.25 18.54
CA LYS A 13 6.15 17.06 17.38
C LYS A 13 4.65 16.91 17.24
N THR A 14 3.90 17.48 18.19
CA THR A 14 2.46 17.64 18.05
C THR A 14 2.24 18.53 16.84
N ILE A 15 1.81 17.89 15.75
CA ILE A 15 1.50 18.57 14.50
C ILE A 15 0.35 19.53 14.78
N SER A 16 0.52 20.80 14.41
CA SER A 16 -0.50 21.82 14.66
C SER A 16 -1.84 21.43 14.00
N PRO A 17 -2.99 21.88 14.54
CA PRO A 17 -4.30 21.58 13.94
C PRO A 17 -4.38 21.94 12.45
N ILE A 18 -3.76 23.06 12.04
CA ILE A 18 -3.67 23.49 10.63
C ILE A 18 -2.89 22.48 9.78
N ALA A 19 -1.76 22.00 10.28
CA ALA A 19 -0.96 21.01 9.55
C ALA A 19 -1.65 19.64 9.48
N GLN A 20 -2.46 19.28 10.48
CA GLN A 20 -3.30 18.08 10.42
C GLN A 20 -4.46 18.23 9.43
N ALA A 21 -5.11 19.40 9.37
CA ALA A 21 -6.14 19.69 8.37
C ALA A 21 -5.59 19.59 6.94
N ALA A 22 -4.38 20.10 6.68
CA ALA A 22 -3.74 19.97 5.37
C ALA A 22 -3.45 18.50 4.98
N ILE A 23 -3.08 17.65 5.94
CA ILE A 23 -2.91 16.21 5.72
C ILE A 23 -4.26 15.56 5.39
N TRP A 24 -5.31 15.93 6.10
CA TRP A 24 -6.67 15.45 5.87
C TRP A 24 -7.19 15.81 4.47
N ASP A 25 -7.03 17.07 4.06
CA ASP A 25 -7.42 17.56 2.74
C ASP A 25 -6.63 16.88 1.62
N PHE A 26 -5.38 16.52 1.87
CA PHE A 26 -4.58 15.71 0.95
C PHE A 26 -5.09 14.27 0.85
N TYR A 27 -5.42 13.65 1.98
CA TYR A 27 -5.81 12.25 2.09
C TYR A 27 -7.17 11.96 1.43
N LYS A 28 -8.22 12.69 1.83
CA LYS A 28 -9.61 12.36 1.51
C LYS A 28 -9.90 12.13 0.01
N PRO A 29 -9.53 13.03 -0.92
CA PRO A 29 -9.78 12.79 -2.34
C PRO A 29 -8.94 11.64 -2.90
N ARG A 30 -7.73 11.41 -2.37
CA ARG A 30 -6.82 10.36 -2.82
C ARG A 30 -7.28 8.97 -2.38
N HIS A 31 -7.81 8.84 -1.17
CA HIS A 31 -8.36 7.56 -0.69
C HIS A 31 -9.48 7.06 -1.59
N THR A 32 -10.48 7.92 -1.87
CA THR A 32 -11.58 7.59 -2.80
C THR A 32 -11.07 7.27 -4.20
N HIS A 33 -10.15 8.09 -4.74
CA HIS A 33 -9.63 7.88 -6.08
C HIS A 33 -8.84 6.56 -6.18
N THR A 34 -7.91 6.30 -5.26
CA THR A 34 -7.09 5.09 -5.26
C THR A 34 -7.93 3.83 -5.04
N TRP A 35 -8.97 3.91 -4.21
CA TRP A 35 -9.96 2.83 -4.06
C TRP A 35 -10.67 2.52 -5.38
N ASN A 36 -11.22 3.55 -6.05
CA ASN A 36 -11.92 3.36 -7.31
C ASN A 36 -11.01 2.74 -8.37
N MET A 37 -9.76 3.21 -8.47
CA MET A 37 -8.78 2.63 -9.39
C MET A 37 -8.43 1.19 -9.06
N LEU A 38 -8.34 0.84 -7.77
CA LEU A 38 -8.15 -0.55 -7.33
C LEU A 38 -9.33 -1.42 -7.77
N VAL A 39 -10.57 -1.00 -7.52
CA VAL A 39 -11.77 -1.74 -7.94
C VAL A 39 -11.84 -1.92 -9.45
N LEU A 40 -11.47 -0.90 -10.23
CA LEU A 40 -11.43 -1.00 -11.70
C LEU A 40 -10.36 -2.00 -12.16
N SER A 41 -9.16 -1.93 -11.60
CA SER A 41 -8.07 -2.88 -11.94
C SER A 41 -8.43 -4.31 -11.54
N TRP A 42 -9.14 -4.49 -10.42
CA TRP A 42 -9.67 -5.77 -9.99
C TRP A 42 -10.64 -6.34 -11.02
N ARG A 43 -11.67 -5.57 -11.42
CA ARG A 43 -12.73 -6.01 -12.33
C ARG A 43 -12.25 -6.21 -13.76
N ALA A 44 -11.20 -5.52 -14.18
CA ALA A 44 -10.64 -5.67 -15.52
C ALA A 44 -10.20 -7.12 -15.82
N MET A 45 -9.78 -7.87 -14.79
CA MET A 45 -9.44 -9.29 -14.92
C MET A 45 -10.65 -10.21 -15.16
N ASP A 46 -11.88 -9.81 -14.79
CA ASP A 46 -13.10 -10.59 -15.05
C ASP A 46 -13.53 -10.55 -16.53
N GLY A 47 -13.04 -9.56 -17.29
CA GLY A 47 -13.40 -9.36 -18.70
C GLY A 47 -12.60 -10.21 -19.69
N LEU A 48 -11.61 -10.98 -19.22
CA LEU A 48 -10.79 -11.85 -20.05
C LEU A 48 -11.57 -13.12 -20.43
N GLN A 49 -11.77 -13.34 -21.73
CA GLN A 49 -12.45 -14.53 -22.23
C GLN A 49 -11.51 -15.75 -22.24
N ALA A 50 -12.06 -16.94 -22.01
CA ALA A 50 -11.32 -18.20 -21.89
C ALA A 50 -10.61 -18.70 -23.18
N HIS A 51 -10.63 -17.94 -24.28
CA HIS A 51 -10.20 -18.39 -25.61
C HIS A 51 -9.09 -17.58 -26.25
N THR A 52 -8.44 -16.70 -25.49
CA THR A 52 -7.38 -15.86 -26.03
C THR A 52 -6.06 -16.26 -25.38
N ASP A 53 -5.00 -16.36 -26.19
CA ASP A 53 -3.64 -16.72 -25.82
C ASP A 53 -3.01 -15.64 -24.91
N HIS A 54 -3.54 -15.52 -23.68
CA HIS A 54 -3.54 -14.34 -22.82
C HIS A 54 -2.36 -14.23 -21.83
N GLY A 55 -1.13 -14.61 -22.21
CA GLY A 55 0.01 -14.45 -21.30
C GLY A 55 0.27 -12.97 -20.92
N PHE A 56 0.35 -12.10 -21.92
CA PHE A 56 0.76 -10.70 -21.76
C PHE A 56 -0.34 -9.79 -21.18
N GLU A 57 -1.59 -9.94 -21.63
CA GLU A 57 -2.70 -9.10 -21.16
C GLU A 57 -3.05 -9.39 -19.69
N VAL A 58 -3.05 -10.66 -19.28
CA VAL A 58 -3.27 -11.05 -17.88
C VAL A 58 -2.15 -10.48 -17.01
N GLU A 59 -0.90 -10.55 -17.47
CA GLU A 59 0.23 -9.96 -16.76
C GLU A 59 0.08 -8.45 -16.59
N TYR A 60 -0.23 -7.71 -17.67
CA TYR A 60 -0.45 -6.27 -17.60
C TYR A 60 -1.54 -5.88 -16.59
N LEU A 61 -2.64 -6.64 -16.56
CA LEU A 61 -3.72 -6.42 -15.59
C LEU A 61 -3.27 -6.70 -14.15
N TRP A 62 -2.44 -7.73 -13.95
CA TRP A 62 -1.82 -8.01 -12.65
C TRP A 62 -0.88 -6.90 -12.18
N GLU A 63 -0.01 -6.41 -13.06
CA GLU A 63 0.88 -5.30 -12.73
C GLU A 63 0.09 -4.08 -12.31
N ASN A 64 -0.95 -3.72 -13.08
CA ASN A 64 -1.86 -2.63 -12.73
C ASN A 64 -2.49 -2.87 -11.36
N PHE A 65 -3.04 -4.06 -11.10
CA PHE A 65 -3.65 -4.40 -9.81
C PHE A 65 -2.67 -4.31 -8.64
N ILE A 66 -1.45 -4.83 -8.78
CA ILE A 66 -0.37 -4.73 -7.77
C ILE A 66 -0.02 -3.26 -7.49
N PHE A 67 0.14 -2.45 -8.54
CA PHE A 67 0.38 -1.01 -8.36
C PHE A 67 -0.78 -0.31 -7.67
N ARG A 68 -2.04 -0.61 -8.03
CA ARG A 68 -3.22 -0.01 -7.38
C ARG A 68 -3.37 -0.44 -5.93
N LEU A 69 -3.09 -1.70 -5.60
CA LEU A 69 -3.08 -2.18 -4.21
C LEU A 69 -2.07 -1.39 -3.38
N TRP A 70 -0.84 -1.24 -3.88
CA TRP A 70 0.21 -0.52 -3.18
C TRP A 70 -0.09 0.98 -3.04
N LEU A 71 -0.64 1.61 -4.09
CA LEU A 71 -1.08 3.00 -4.05
C LEU A 71 -2.21 3.21 -3.04
N TYR A 72 -3.18 2.29 -2.98
CA TYR A 72 -4.26 2.35 -2.00
C TYR A 72 -3.74 2.24 -0.57
N ARG A 73 -2.85 1.28 -0.29
CA ARG A 73 -2.13 1.15 0.99
C ARG A 73 -1.32 2.40 1.33
N THR A 74 -0.72 3.06 0.34
CA THR A 74 0.02 4.31 0.52
C THR A 74 -0.90 5.49 0.86
N ALA A 75 -2.09 5.55 0.27
CA ALA A 75 -3.09 6.55 0.62
C ALA A 75 -3.52 6.41 2.09
N VAL A 76 -3.89 5.20 2.52
CA VAL A 76 -4.25 4.92 3.93
C VAL A 76 -3.08 5.24 4.87
N LYS A 77 -1.83 5.00 4.46
CA LYS A 77 -0.65 5.36 5.25
C LYS A 77 -0.61 6.83 5.65
N THR A 78 -1.18 7.73 4.87
CA THR A 78 -1.17 9.16 5.23
C THR A 78 -1.91 9.46 6.54
N LEU A 79 -2.86 8.61 6.95
CA LEU A 79 -3.54 8.72 8.25
C LEU A 79 -2.59 8.53 9.44
N THR A 80 -1.49 7.78 9.28
CA THR A 80 -0.44 7.65 10.33
C THR A 80 0.26 8.97 10.64
N ARG A 81 0.07 10.00 9.79
CA ARG A 81 0.59 11.34 10.04
C ARG A 81 -0.37 12.20 10.86
N LEU A 82 -1.54 11.69 11.23
CA LEU A 82 -2.50 12.37 12.08
C LEU A 82 -2.33 11.85 13.50
N GLY A 83 -1.63 12.61 14.34
CA GLY A 83 -1.25 12.19 15.70
C GLY A 83 -2.39 11.59 16.55
N PRO A 84 -3.63 12.15 16.56
CA PRO A 84 -4.75 11.60 17.33
C PRO A 84 -5.18 10.18 16.93
N VAL A 85 -4.86 9.74 15.72
CA VAL A 85 -5.28 8.44 15.19
C VAL A 85 -4.13 7.60 14.62
N GLU A 86 -2.88 8.04 14.84
CA GLU A 86 -1.67 7.44 14.26
C GLU A 86 -1.57 5.94 14.57
N ALA A 87 -1.76 5.55 15.83
CA ALA A 87 -1.64 4.17 16.27
C ALA A 87 -2.70 3.26 15.61
N GLN A 88 -3.95 3.73 15.53
CA GLN A 88 -5.05 2.98 14.90
C GLN A 88 -4.83 2.85 13.39
N ALA A 89 -4.36 3.91 12.74
CA ALA A 89 -3.99 3.87 11.34
C ALA A 89 -2.84 2.88 11.07
N GLN A 90 -1.86 2.80 11.97
CA GLN A 90 -0.74 1.86 11.85
C GLN A 90 -1.22 0.41 12.01
N GLU A 91 -2.11 0.12 12.96
CA GLU A 91 -2.69 -1.22 13.14
C GLU A 91 -3.46 -1.70 11.89
N VAL A 92 -4.21 -0.80 11.25
CA VAL A 92 -4.90 -1.08 9.99
C VAL A 92 -3.91 -1.45 8.87
N LEU A 93 -2.79 -0.72 8.77
CA LEU A 93 -1.73 -1.04 7.80
C LEU A 93 -1.03 -2.36 8.12
N ASP A 94 -0.71 -2.62 9.38
CA ASP A 94 0.01 -3.83 9.79
C ASP A 94 -0.83 -5.07 9.51
N THR A 95 -2.15 -4.99 9.75
CA THR A 95 -3.10 -6.06 9.42
C THR A 95 -3.14 -6.33 7.91
N PHE A 96 -3.18 -5.27 7.10
CA PHE A 96 -3.11 -5.40 5.64
C PHE A 96 -1.77 -6.01 5.19
N ASP A 97 -0.65 -5.45 5.66
CA ASP A 97 0.70 -5.85 5.26
C ASP A 97 1.01 -7.31 5.65
N LYS A 98 0.47 -7.79 6.78
CA LYS A 98 0.60 -9.18 7.24
C LYS A 98 -0.01 -10.20 6.25
N THR A 99 -1.01 -9.81 5.48
CA THR A 99 -1.59 -10.67 4.42
C THR A 99 -0.56 -11.01 3.35
N PHE A 100 0.44 -10.15 3.18
CA PHE A 100 1.48 -10.27 2.16
C PHE A 100 2.83 -10.68 2.74
N GLU A 101 2.90 -11.09 4.00
CA GLU A 101 4.16 -11.44 4.65
C GLU A 101 4.68 -12.81 4.17
N VAL A 102 5.90 -12.82 3.63
CA VAL A 102 6.63 -14.01 3.18
C VAL A 102 8.06 -13.91 3.71
N ASN A 103 8.47 -14.88 4.55
CA ASN A 103 9.82 -14.93 5.13
C ASN A 103 10.27 -13.61 5.78
N GLY A 104 9.35 -12.92 6.49
CA GLY A 104 9.62 -11.63 7.13
C GLY A 104 9.72 -10.43 6.18
N ARG A 105 9.32 -10.58 4.91
CA ARG A 105 9.26 -9.49 3.91
C ARG A 105 7.82 -9.28 3.45
N ASN A 106 7.47 -8.03 3.12
CA ASN A 106 6.19 -7.72 2.48
C ASN A 106 6.28 -8.03 0.97
N GLY A 107 5.62 -9.11 0.54
CA GLY A 107 5.63 -9.60 -0.83
C GLY A 107 4.97 -8.67 -1.83
N LEU A 108 3.91 -7.96 -1.43
CA LEU A 108 3.27 -6.94 -2.29
C LEU A 108 4.25 -5.80 -2.62
N LYS A 109 4.95 -5.29 -1.60
CA LYS A 109 5.99 -4.27 -1.80
C LYS A 109 7.11 -4.80 -2.69
N ALA A 110 7.62 -6.00 -2.42
CA ALA A 110 8.69 -6.60 -3.18
C ALA A 110 8.32 -6.74 -4.67
N LEU A 111 7.12 -7.24 -4.96
CA LEU A 111 6.61 -7.36 -6.32
C LEU A 111 6.43 -6.00 -6.98
N ARG A 112 5.81 -5.02 -6.30
CA ARG A 112 5.68 -3.65 -6.80
C ARG A 112 7.03 -3.04 -7.17
N ASP A 113 8.04 -3.21 -6.31
CA ASP A 113 9.38 -2.67 -6.57
C ASP A 113 10.04 -3.40 -7.76
N MET A 114 9.88 -4.72 -7.88
CA MET A 114 10.37 -5.50 -9.04
C MET A 114 9.70 -5.09 -10.38
N LEU A 115 8.44 -4.66 -10.34
CA LEU A 115 7.71 -4.18 -11.52
C LEU A 115 8.14 -2.75 -11.90
N GLU A 116 8.25 -1.83 -10.93
CA GLU A 116 8.68 -0.45 -11.17
C GLU A 116 10.09 -0.37 -11.79
N HIS A 117 11.00 -1.29 -11.40
CA HIS A 117 12.36 -1.34 -11.93
C HIS A 117 12.48 -1.89 -13.35
N PHE A 118 11.42 -2.49 -13.93
CA PHE A 118 11.46 -2.99 -15.30
C PHE A 118 11.30 -1.86 -16.32
N ASP A 119 10.48 -0.84 -16.03
CA ASP A 119 10.32 0.36 -16.87
C ASP A 119 11.61 1.21 -16.93
N ASP A 120 12.40 1.21 -15.85
CA ASP A 120 13.72 1.83 -15.82
C ASP A 120 14.74 1.12 -16.72
N TYR A 121 14.54 -0.17 -16.99
CA TYR A 121 15.39 -0.96 -17.89
C TYR A 121 15.15 -0.58 -19.35
N ALA A 122 13.90 -0.30 -19.74
CA ALA A 122 13.53 0.17 -21.08
C ALA A 122 14.02 1.60 -21.38
N SER A 123 14.22 2.42 -20.34
CA SER A 123 14.68 3.82 -20.45
C SER A 123 16.18 4.02 -20.18
N GLY A 124 16.94 2.96 -19.97
CA GLY A 124 18.39 3.01 -19.72
C GLY A 124 18.80 3.68 -18.41
N LYS A 125 17.85 3.87 -17.48
CA LYS A 125 18.07 4.49 -16.16
C LYS A 125 18.05 3.50 -15.00
N GLY A 126 17.75 2.23 -15.28
CA GLY A 126 17.77 1.17 -14.28
C GLY A 126 19.17 0.97 -13.72
N ARG A 127 19.28 0.87 -12.40
CA ARG A 127 20.39 0.12 -11.79
C ARG A 127 20.30 -1.26 -12.44
N GLY A 128 21.37 -1.69 -13.12
CA GLY A 128 21.41 -2.91 -13.94
C GLY A 128 20.85 -4.17 -13.26
N PRO A 129 20.79 -5.30 -13.98
CA PRO A 129 19.97 -6.45 -13.62
C PRO A 129 20.11 -6.82 -12.14
N ALA A 130 18.96 -7.07 -11.49
CA ALA A 130 18.86 -7.27 -10.05
C ALA A 130 20.02 -8.13 -9.52
N THR A 131 20.88 -7.56 -8.67
CA THR A 131 22.19 -8.16 -8.33
C THR A 131 22.13 -9.28 -7.29
N ARG A 132 21.02 -10.00 -7.17
CA ARG A 132 20.84 -11.09 -6.20
C ARG A 132 20.36 -12.37 -6.87
N ALA A 133 21.09 -13.45 -6.65
CA ALA A 133 20.79 -14.78 -7.18
C ALA A 133 19.38 -15.29 -6.80
N ASP A 134 18.80 -14.78 -5.70
CA ASP A 134 17.47 -15.19 -5.21
C ASP A 134 16.33 -14.26 -5.69
N ASP A 135 16.65 -13.09 -6.25
CA ASP A 135 15.67 -12.10 -6.74
C ASP A 135 15.51 -12.13 -8.29
N LEU A 136 16.34 -12.94 -8.97
CA LEU A 136 16.35 -13.13 -10.43
C LEU A 136 15.76 -14.49 -10.82
N ASP A 137 14.54 -14.80 -10.35
CA ASP A 137 13.79 -15.87 -11.01
C ASP A 137 13.05 -15.28 -12.24
N PRO A 138 13.46 -15.60 -13.49
CA PRO A 138 12.75 -15.16 -14.68
C PRO A 138 11.40 -15.85 -14.84
N TRP A 139 11.15 -16.92 -14.06
CA TRP A 139 9.92 -17.68 -14.11
C TRP A 139 8.84 -16.98 -13.31
N ARG A 140 8.00 -16.23 -14.02
CA ARG A 140 6.71 -15.79 -13.53
C ARG A 140 5.65 -16.82 -13.89
N THR A 141 4.79 -17.15 -12.94
CA THR A 141 3.59 -17.94 -13.20
C THR A 141 2.40 -17.03 -13.02
N VAL A 142 1.67 -16.81 -14.11
CA VAL A 142 0.54 -15.87 -14.13
C VAL A 142 -0.70 -16.61 -14.59
N SER A 143 -1.76 -16.49 -13.80
CA SER A 143 -3.11 -16.92 -14.11
C SER A 143 -4.06 -15.79 -13.71
N ILE A 144 -5.33 -15.87 -14.11
CA ILE A 144 -6.33 -14.85 -13.71
C ILE A 144 -6.39 -14.71 -12.19
N GLU A 145 -6.29 -15.80 -11.43
CA GLU A 145 -6.47 -15.79 -9.97
C GLU A 145 -5.17 -15.64 -9.17
N ARG A 146 -4.01 -15.81 -9.81
CA ARG A 146 -2.73 -15.83 -9.10
C ARG A 146 -1.59 -15.26 -9.93
N TYR A 147 -0.79 -14.41 -9.29
CA TYR A 147 0.48 -13.91 -9.80
C TYR A 147 1.63 -14.41 -8.92
N GLU A 148 2.65 -14.99 -9.53
CA GLU A 148 3.83 -15.53 -8.83
C GLU A 148 5.10 -15.05 -9.52
N ARG A 149 6.07 -14.60 -8.71
CA ARG A 149 7.43 -14.27 -9.17
C ARG A 149 8.44 -14.54 -8.06
N GLY A 150 9.39 -15.44 -8.32
CA GLY A 150 10.29 -15.96 -7.30
C GLY A 150 9.51 -16.56 -6.13
N GLN A 151 9.84 -16.15 -4.90
CA GLN A 151 9.14 -16.62 -3.70
C GLN A 151 7.82 -15.88 -3.40
N PHE A 152 7.49 -14.82 -4.14
CA PHE A 152 6.34 -13.97 -3.84
C PHE A 152 5.13 -14.39 -4.64
N THR A 153 4.00 -14.53 -3.94
CA THR A 153 2.70 -14.88 -4.53
C THR A 153 1.68 -13.81 -4.14
N ILE A 154 0.88 -13.38 -5.10
CA ILE A 154 -0.33 -12.59 -4.89
C ILE A 154 -1.51 -13.40 -5.38
N ASP A 155 -2.43 -13.66 -4.47
CA ASP A 155 -3.73 -14.26 -4.77
C ASP A 155 -4.74 -13.14 -4.96
N ARG A 156 -5.50 -13.22 -6.05
CA ARG A 156 -6.42 -12.18 -6.48
C ARG A 156 -7.40 -11.90 -5.34
N ARG A 157 -8.23 -12.88 -4.99
CA ARG A 157 -9.32 -12.73 -4.01
C ARG A 157 -8.82 -12.32 -2.62
N LYS A 158 -7.79 -12.98 -2.10
CA LYS A 158 -7.23 -12.65 -0.79
C LYS A 158 -6.74 -11.21 -0.72
N SER A 159 -6.12 -10.71 -1.80
CA SER A 159 -5.60 -9.34 -1.83
C SER A 159 -6.71 -8.30 -1.86
N TYR A 160 -7.79 -8.57 -2.59
CA TYR A 160 -8.95 -7.69 -2.63
C TYR A 160 -9.72 -7.70 -1.30
N ASP A 161 -9.88 -8.87 -0.67
CA ASP A 161 -10.51 -8.98 0.64
C ASP A 161 -9.70 -8.23 1.71
N ALA A 162 -8.37 -8.32 1.68
CA ALA A 162 -7.49 -7.52 2.55
C ALA A 162 -7.65 -6.01 2.32
N ALA A 163 -7.78 -5.57 1.06
CA ALA A 163 -8.05 -4.17 0.75
C ALA A 163 -9.43 -3.70 1.23
N MET A 164 -10.45 -4.56 1.14
CA MET A 164 -11.79 -4.29 1.71
C MET A 164 -11.74 -4.16 3.23
N MET A 165 -11.02 -5.04 3.93
CA MET A 165 -10.83 -4.93 5.37
C MET A 165 -10.09 -3.65 5.75
N MET A 166 -9.01 -3.32 5.03
CA MET A 166 -8.28 -2.06 5.21
C MET A 166 -9.18 -0.85 4.96
N ARG A 167 -10.08 -0.90 3.98
CA ARG A 167 -11.06 0.16 3.73
C ARG A 167 -11.99 0.37 4.91
N SER A 168 -12.51 -0.71 5.49
CA SER A 168 -13.37 -0.63 6.68
C SER A 168 -12.60 -0.02 7.86
N GLY A 169 -11.40 -0.52 8.15
CA GLY A 169 -10.59 0.02 9.24
C GLY A 169 -10.19 1.48 9.03
N ALA A 170 -9.86 1.87 7.79
CA ALA A 170 -9.57 3.27 7.46
C ALA A 170 -10.78 4.18 7.69
N HIS A 171 -12.00 3.70 7.41
CA HIS A 171 -13.22 4.44 7.70
C HIS A 171 -13.41 4.70 9.20
N ASP A 172 -13.18 3.68 10.04
CA ASP A 172 -13.28 3.84 11.50
C ASP A 172 -12.26 4.86 12.03
N VAL A 173 -11.04 4.85 11.48
CA VAL A 173 -9.96 5.81 11.77
C VAL A 173 -10.35 7.23 11.33
N GLU A 174 -10.94 7.38 10.14
CA GLU A 174 -11.46 8.65 9.63
C GLU A 174 -12.51 9.25 10.55
N GLU A 175 -13.47 8.43 11.00
CA GLU A 175 -14.50 8.89 11.93
C GLU A 175 -13.92 9.32 13.28
N ALA A 176 -12.93 8.56 13.79
CA ALA A 176 -12.24 8.90 15.04
C ALA A 176 -11.52 10.25 14.92
N PHE A 177 -10.83 10.50 13.81
CA PHE A 177 -10.18 11.77 13.54
C PHE A 177 -11.18 12.92 13.45
N LEU A 178 -12.28 12.74 12.72
CA LEU A 178 -13.33 13.77 12.58
C LEU A 178 -14.00 14.11 13.92
N ARG A 179 -14.24 13.11 14.78
CA ARG A 179 -14.76 13.33 16.13
C ARG A 179 -13.80 14.17 16.97
N TRP A 180 -12.52 13.84 16.95
CA TRP A 180 -11.49 14.62 17.63
C TRP A 180 -11.41 16.05 17.08
N TYR A 181 -11.37 16.21 15.76
CA TYR A 181 -11.22 17.50 15.09
C TYR A 181 -12.38 18.46 15.43
N ARG A 182 -13.63 18.00 15.37
CA ARG A 182 -14.82 18.80 15.75
C ARG A 182 -14.83 19.20 17.23
N ALA A 183 -14.28 18.36 18.11
CA ALA A 183 -14.15 18.70 19.53
C ALA A 183 -13.12 19.82 19.76
N GLN A 184 -12.17 20.03 18.85
CA GLN A 184 -11.22 21.16 18.90
C GLN A 184 -11.84 22.47 18.38
N GLU A 185 -12.90 22.42 17.57
CA GLU A 185 -13.59 23.62 17.05
C GLU A 185 -14.63 24.18 18.03
N THR A 186 -15.05 23.38 19.01
CA THR A 186 -16.12 23.70 19.97
C THR A 186 -15.61 24.04 21.38
N GLY A 187 -14.29 23.98 21.62
CA GLY A 187 -13.64 24.33 22.88
C GLY A 187 -12.65 25.48 22.70
#